data_AF-A0A8S3G9Y1-F1
#
_entry.id   AF-A0A8S3G9Y1-F1
#
_cell.length_a   1.000
_cell.length_b   1.000
_cell.length_c   1.000
_cell.angle_alpha   90.00
_cell.angle_beta   90.00
_cell.angle_gamma   90.00
#
_symmetry.space_group_name_H-M   'P 1'
#
loop_
_entity.id
_entity.type
_entity.pdbx_description
1 polymer ?
#
loop_
_entity_poly.entity_id
_entity_poly.type
_entity_poly.pdbx_seq_one_letter_code
_entity_poly.pdbx_strand_id
1 'polypeptide(L)'
;MYAEKQNGAISRRVSALNGPTIVAAAHSSTIFAGEIRLFAGASSPPFKWLICNGALLARSDYPKLFHVIGTLYGTGDEGEMHFRLPDLRGRFPLGVDENETYVSQATQLGMAGGKASHQLLKEELPAHSHGK
;
A
#
# COMPACT_ATOMS: atom_id res chain seq x y z
N MET A 1 4.88 -0.40 0.34
CA MET A 1 4.17 -0.22 1.63
C MET A 1 5.15 -0.31 2.79
N TYR A 2 5.09 0.60 3.76
CA TYR A 2 5.95 0.55 4.95
C TYR A 2 5.48 -0.52 5.92
N ALA A 3 6.40 -1.38 6.36
CA ALA A 3 6.16 -2.49 7.27
C ALA A 3 7.43 -2.83 8.06
N GLU A 4 7.31 -2.80 9.39
CA GLU A 4 8.40 -3.22 10.28
C GLU A 4 8.22 -4.69 10.68
N LYS A 5 9.20 -5.53 10.32
CA LYS A 5 9.24 -6.92 10.78
C LYS A 5 9.69 -6.99 12.23
N GLN A 6 8.88 -7.58 13.12
CA GLN A 6 9.23 -7.74 14.55
C GLN A 6 10.50 -8.58 14.75
N ASN A 7 10.66 -9.63 13.95
CA ASN A 7 11.73 -10.63 14.14
C ASN A 7 13.07 -10.28 13.47
N GLY A 8 13.20 -9.07 12.89
CA GLY A 8 14.40 -8.65 12.13
C GLY A 8 15.14 -7.44 12.69
N ALA A 9 14.70 -6.88 13.82
CA ALA A 9 15.37 -5.72 14.40
C ALA A 9 16.54 -6.16 15.28
N ILE A 10 17.76 -6.01 14.74
CA ILE A 10 18.97 -5.84 15.55
C ILE A 10 18.65 -4.72 16.55
N SER A 11 18.60 -5.07 17.84
CA SER A 11 18.43 -4.13 18.93
C SER A 11 19.52 -3.06 18.80
N ARG A 12 19.19 -1.87 18.27
CA ARG A 12 20.02 -0.68 18.47
C ARG A 12 19.92 -0.36 19.94
N ARG A 13 20.72 -1.04 20.76
CA ARG A 13 21.05 -0.59 22.10
C ARG A 13 21.59 0.82 21.91
N VAL A 14 20.84 1.82 22.36
CA VAL A 14 21.38 3.16 22.58
C VAL A 14 22.39 3.00 23.72
N SER A 15 23.62 2.63 23.39
CA SER A 15 24.74 2.82 24.30
C SER A 15 24.85 4.31 24.53
N ALA A 16 24.60 4.74 25.76
CA ALA A 16 24.74 6.12 26.17
C ALA A 16 26.15 6.63 25.80
N LEU A 17 26.22 7.51 24.81
CA LEU A 17 27.44 8.24 24.49
C LEU A 17 27.45 9.52 25.34
N ASN A 18 28.25 9.52 26.40
CA ASN A 18 28.55 10.71 27.20
C ASN A 18 29.52 11.63 26.44
N GLY A 19 29.03 12.33 25.42
CA GLY A 19 29.75 13.38 24.69
C GLY A 19 28.77 14.41 24.10
N PRO A 20 29.22 15.62 23.69
CA PRO A 20 28.32 16.64 23.17
C PRO A 20 27.73 16.16 21.84
N THR A 21 26.53 15.59 21.92
CA THR A 21 25.78 15.07 20.79
C THR A 21 25.47 16.21 19.85
N ILE A 22 26.14 16.24 18.69
CA ILE A 22 25.58 16.90 17.52
C ILE A 22 24.24 16.22 17.24
N VAL A 23 23.16 16.81 17.74
CA VAL A 23 21.81 16.41 17.36
C VAL A 23 21.65 16.79 15.90
N ALA A 24 22.08 15.89 15.01
CA ALA A 24 21.54 15.87 13.67
C ALA A 24 20.03 15.84 13.87
N ALA A 25 19.36 16.95 13.53
CA ALA A 25 17.92 17.02 13.56
C ALA A 25 17.45 15.86 12.69
N ALA A 26 16.99 14.79 13.32
CA ALA A 26 16.37 13.69 12.61
C ALA A 26 15.17 14.34 11.93
N HIS A 27 15.25 14.48 10.60
CA HIS A 27 14.07 14.74 9.81
C HIS A 27 13.20 13.50 9.96
N SER A 28 12.43 13.46 11.05
CA SER A 28 11.46 12.42 11.31
C SER A 28 10.30 12.67 10.37
N SER A 29 10.48 12.30 9.10
CA SER A 29 9.34 11.94 8.28
C SER A 29 8.63 10.85 9.08
N THR A 30 7.50 11.17 9.69
CA THR A 30 6.71 10.21 10.45
C THR A 30 6.12 9.23 9.45
N ILE A 31 6.85 8.16 9.15
CA ILE A 31 6.38 7.09 8.25
C ILE A 31 5.46 6.19 9.07
N PHE A 32 4.23 6.03 8.61
CA PHE A 32 3.23 5.20 9.29
C PHE A 32 3.21 3.78 8.72
N ALA A 33 2.92 2.78 9.58
CA ALA A 33 2.68 1.42 9.11
C ALA A 33 1.50 1.41 8.13
N GLY A 34 1.65 0.73 7.00
CA GLY A 34 0.64 0.72 5.94
C GLY A 34 0.78 1.83 4.90
N GLU A 35 1.69 2.80 5.09
CA GLU A 35 1.90 3.87 4.10
C GLU A 35 2.38 3.29 2.76
N ILE A 36 1.73 3.69 1.66
CA ILE A 36 2.10 3.30 0.30
C ILE A 36 2.81 4.49 -0.36
N ARG A 37 3.99 4.24 -0.92
CA ARG A 37 4.73 5.21 -1.74
C ARG A 37 5.09 4.60 -3.08
N LEU A 38 4.99 5.41 -4.12
CA LEU A 38 5.56 5.07 -5.42
C LEU A 38 7.08 5.09 -5.32
N PHE A 39 7.73 4.07 -5.88
CA PHE A 39 9.16 3.88 -5.79
C PHE A 39 9.73 3.62 -7.17
N ALA A 40 10.66 4.47 -7.61
CA ALA A 40 11.26 4.42 -8.94
C ALA A 40 12.51 3.53 -9.03
N GLY A 41 12.96 2.94 -7.92
CA GLY A 41 14.15 2.09 -7.91
C GLY A 41 13.91 0.74 -8.59
N ALA A 42 14.92 0.26 -9.32
CA ALA A 42 14.86 -1.01 -10.04
C ALA A 42 15.07 -2.25 -9.14
N SER A 43 15.54 -2.07 -7.91
CA SER A 43 15.82 -3.13 -6.95
C SER A 43 14.73 -3.25 -5.88
N SER A 44 14.87 -4.26 -5.01
CA SER A 44 14.04 -4.40 -3.81
C SER A 44 13.91 -3.07 -3.05
N PRO A 45 12.71 -2.74 -2.53
CA PRO A 45 12.51 -1.54 -1.75
C PRO A 45 13.49 -1.44 -0.58
N PRO A 46 13.79 -0.21 -0.12
CA PRO A 46 14.66 0.01 1.03
C PRO A 46 14.13 -0.66 2.30
N PHE A 47 15.01 -0.80 3.31
CA PHE A 47 14.68 -1.48 4.57
C PHE A 47 13.34 -1.01 5.16
N LYS A 48 12.52 -1.97 5.62
CA LYS A 48 11.14 -1.78 6.14
C LYS A 48 10.10 -1.38 5.08
N TRP A 49 10.37 -1.58 3.79
CA TRP A 49 9.38 -1.44 2.74
C TRP A 49 9.13 -2.77 2.04
N LEU A 50 7.85 -3.07 1.79
CA LEU A 50 7.38 -4.22 1.04
C LEU A 50 6.75 -3.77 -0.28
N ILE A 51 6.88 -4.60 -1.31
CA ILE A 51 6.21 -4.39 -2.60
C ILE A 51 4.72 -4.74 -2.44
N CYS A 52 3.82 -3.90 -2.95
CA CYS A 52 2.38 -4.19 -3.00
C CYS A 52 2.09 -5.16 -4.17
N ASN A 53 2.32 -6.45 -3.96
CA ASN A 53 2.18 -7.51 -4.97
C ASN A 53 1.19 -8.62 -4.56
N GLY A 54 0.32 -8.38 -3.57
CA GLY A 54 -0.63 -9.39 -3.09
C GLY A 54 -0.03 -10.47 -2.19
N ALA A 55 1.21 -10.29 -1.71
CA ALA A 55 1.89 -11.29 -0.88
C ALA A 55 1.10 -11.63 0.40
N LEU A 56 1.10 -12.91 0.75
CA LEU A 56 0.58 -13.43 2.01
C LEU A 56 1.65 -13.32 3.10
N LEU A 57 1.32 -12.66 4.21
CA LEU A 57 2.23 -12.42 5.33
C LEU A 57 1.66 -12.97 6.63
N ALA A 58 2.55 -13.40 7.53
CA ALA A 58 2.18 -13.81 8.89
C ALA A 58 1.91 -12.58 9.77
N ARG A 59 0.82 -12.61 10.54
CA ARG A 59 0.44 -11.56 11.51
C ARG A 59 1.51 -11.36 12.58
N SER A 60 2.17 -12.44 12.99
CA SER A 60 3.26 -12.44 13.98
C SER A 60 4.52 -11.71 13.50
N ASP A 61 4.80 -11.76 12.19
CA ASP A 61 5.95 -11.08 11.61
C ASP A 61 5.72 -9.57 11.48
N TYR A 62 4.48 -9.15 11.19
CA TYR A 62 4.12 -7.74 10.92
C TYR A 62 2.87 -7.27 11.69
N PRO A 63 2.85 -7.32 13.05
CA PRO A 63 1.65 -7.04 13.83
C PRO A 63 1.19 -5.58 13.72
N LYS A 64 2.12 -4.62 13.60
CA LYS A 64 1.77 -3.20 13.39
C LYS A 64 1.06 -2.99 12.05
N LEU A 65 1.50 -3.70 11.01
CA LEU A 65 0.87 -3.59 9.70
C LEU A 65 -0.52 -4.24 9.72
N PHE A 66 -0.63 -5.44 10.29
CA PHE A 66 -1.91 -6.12 10.44
C PHE A 66 -2.92 -5.30 11.24
N HIS A 67 -2.48 -4.59 12.29
CA HIS A 67 -3.35 -3.69 13.05
C HIS A 67 -3.97 -2.57 12.19
N VAL A 68 -3.24 -2.08 11.18
CA VAL A 68 -3.71 -0.99 10.32
C VAL A 68 -4.57 -1.49 9.17
N ILE A 69 -4.15 -2.54 8.45
CA ILE A 69 -4.83 -2.98 7.22
C ILE A 69 -5.72 -4.20 7.40
N GLY A 70 -5.61 -4.92 8.52
CA GLY A 70 -6.38 -6.12 8.80
C GLY A 70 -6.34 -7.14 7.66
N THR A 71 -7.53 -7.62 7.28
CA THR A 71 -7.75 -8.55 6.17
C THR A 71 -8.39 -7.88 4.96
N LEU A 72 -8.35 -6.54 4.85
CA LEU A 72 -9.02 -5.76 3.79
C LEU A 72 -8.65 -6.22 2.37
N TYR A 73 -7.44 -6.75 2.19
CA TYR A 73 -6.92 -7.19 0.89
C TYR A 73 -6.86 -8.72 0.73
N GLY A 74 -7.53 -9.46 1.62
CA GLY A 74 -7.63 -10.92 1.55
C GLY A 74 -8.57 -11.39 0.42
N THR A 75 -8.39 -12.62 -0.01
CA THR A 75 -9.31 -13.31 -0.93
C THR A 75 -10.32 -14.19 -0.18
N GLY A 76 -10.18 -14.33 1.14
CA GLY A 76 -11.05 -15.15 2.00
C GLY A 76 -10.50 -16.54 2.29
N ASP A 77 -9.43 -16.95 1.58
CA ASP A 77 -8.79 -18.27 1.75
C ASP A 77 -7.55 -18.22 2.65
N GLU A 78 -7.23 -17.04 3.20
CA GLU A 78 -6.12 -16.90 4.12
C GLU A 78 -6.42 -17.55 5.46
N GLY A 79 -5.51 -18.40 5.97
CA GLY A 79 -5.62 -18.90 7.34
C GLY A 79 -5.60 -17.76 8.37
N GLU A 80 -6.22 -17.97 9.53
CA GLU A 80 -6.44 -16.95 10.58
C GLU A 80 -5.16 -16.29 11.13
N MET A 81 -3.98 -16.84 10.86
CA MET A 81 -2.69 -16.25 11.27
C MET A 81 -2.05 -15.39 10.18
N HIS A 82 -2.70 -15.22 9.05
CA HIS A 82 -2.16 -14.53 7.87
C HIS A 82 -3.07 -13.39 7.41
N PHE A 83 -2.51 -12.54 6.55
CA PHE A 83 -3.19 -11.46 5.87
C PHE A 83 -2.44 -11.14 4.57
N ARG A 84 -3.09 -10.45 3.63
CA ARG A 84 -2.49 -10.06 2.35
C ARG A 84 -2.16 -8.59 2.27
N LEU A 85 -1.13 -8.28 1.50
CA LEU A 85 -0.87 -6.93 1.01
C LEU A 85 -1.81 -6.58 -0.16
N PRO A 86 -2.01 -5.29 -0.46
CA PRO A 86 -2.59 -4.88 -1.74
C PRO A 86 -1.75 -5.42 -2.91
N ASP A 87 -2.40 -5.74 -4.03
CA ASP A 87 -1.74 -6.00 -5.30
C ASP A 87 -1.91 -4.79 -6.22
N LEU A 88 -0.83 -4.05 -6.45
CA LEU A 88 -0.82 -2.86 -7.32
C LEU A 88 -0.12 -3.11 -8.67
N ARG A 89 0.21 -4.37 -8.99
CA ARG A 89 0.86 -4.69 -10.27
C ARG A 89 -0.14 -4.46 -11.41
N GLY A 90 0.20 -3.56 -12.34
CA GLY A 90 -0.68 -3.19 -13.45
C GLY A 90 -1.97 -2.47 -13.02
N ARG A 91 -2.02 -1.93 -11.80
CA ARG A 91 -3.19 -1.24 -11.24
C ARG A 91 -2.80 0.14 -10.72
N PHE A 92 -3.74 1.05 -10.77
CA PHE A 92 -3.60 2.37 -10.15
C PHE A 92 -4.37 2.40 -8.82
N PRO A 93 -3.77 2.88 -7.72
CA PRO A 93 -4.49 3.04 -6.47
C PRO A 93 -5.50 4.20 -6.60
N LEU A 94 -6.78 3.88 -6.42
CA LEU A 94 -7.86 4.87 -6.36
C LEU A 94 -8.28 5.06 -4.91
N GLY A 95 -8.60 6.32 -4.54
CA GLY A 95 -9.17 6.63 -3.24
C GLY A 95 -10.59 6.06 -3.09
N VAL A 96 -11.04 5.95 -1.84
CA VAL A 96 -12.44 5.57 -1.56
C VAL A 96 -13.35 6.73 -1.98
N ASP A 97 -14.40 6.40 -2.71
CA ASP A 97 -15.49 7.27 -3.10
C ASP A 97 -16.77 6.77 -2.42
N GLU A 98 -16.90 7.08 -1.12
CA GLU A 98 -17.98 6.56 -0.25
C GLU A 98 -19.38 6.88 -0.80
N ASN A 99 -19.51 7.99 -1.53
CA ASN A 99 -20.78 8.47 -2.07
C ASN A 99 -20.93 8.20 -3.58
N GLU A 100 -20.04 7.42 -4.18
CA GLU A 100 -20.01 7.12 -5.62
C GLU A 100 -20.14 8.37 -6.51
N THR A 101 -19.57 9.50 -6.07
CA THR A 101 -19.70 10.79 -6.76
C THR A 101 -18.91 10.80 -8.08
N TYR A 102 -17.82 10.05 -8.15
CA TYR A 102 -16.89 10.02 -9.27
C TYR A 102 -16.77 8.63 -9.90
N VAL A 103 -16.68 7.58 -9.09
CA VAL A 103 -16.48 6.20 -9.56
C VAL A 103 -17.37 5.26 -8.76
N SER A 104 -18.38 4.69 -9.43
CA SER A 104 -19.18 3.62 -8.84
C SER A 104 -18.29 2.41 -8.50
N GLN A 105 -18.62 1.70 -7.42
CA GLN A 105 -17.86 0.54 -6.89
C GLN A 105 -16.56 0.86 -6.11
N ALA A 106 -16.13 2.13 -6.03
CA ALA A 106 -14.99 2.53 -5.18
C ALA A 106 -15.41 2.85 -3.72
N THR A 107 -16.46 2.22 -3.20
CA THR A 107 -17.13 2.61 -1.94
C THR A 107 -16.43 2.15 -0.67
N GLN A 108 -15.47 1.21 -0.77
CA GLN A 108 -14.77 0.63 0.37
C GLN A 108 -13.29 0.38 0.06
N LEU A 109 -12.45 0.38 1.10
CA LEU A 109 -11.05 -0.04 0.99
C LEU A 109 -10.96 -1.53 0.63
N GLY A 110 -9.93 -1.88 -0.13
CA GLY A 110 -9.66 -3.28 -0.49
C GLY A 110 -10.39 -3.77 -1.74
N MET A 111 -11.31 -2.97 -2.30
CA MET A 111 -11.97 -3.30 -3.56
C MET A 111 -11.00 -3.22 -4.75
N ALA A 112 -11.16 -4.15 -5.68
CA ALA A 112 -10.44 -4.15 -6.95
C ALA A 112 -11.43 -3.91 -8.09
N GLY A 113 -11.07 -3.01 -9.01
CA GLY A 113 -11.87 -2.68 -10.17
C GLY A 113 -11.02 -2.26 -11.37
N GLY A 114 -11.69 -1.70 -12.38
CA GLY A 114 -11.07 -1.27 -13.62
C GLY A 114 -10.66 -2.42 -14.55
N LYS A 115 -10.17 -2.06 -15.73
CA LYS A 115 -9.69 -3.01 -16.75
C LYS A 115 -8.34 -2.54 -17.28
N ALA A 116 -7.38 -3.46 -17.37
CA ALA A 116 -6.06 -3.17 -17.96
C ALA A 116 -6.13 -2.90 -19.47
N SER A 117 -7.15 -3.46 -20.14
CA SER A 117 -7.49 -3.19 -21.53
C SER A 117 -9.01 -3.12 -21.65
N HIS A 118 -9.51 -2.08 -22.31
CA HIS A 118 -10.94 -1.86 -22.52
C HIS A 118 -11.16 -1.33 -23.93
N GLN A 119 -11.93 -2.06 -24.72
CA GLN A 119 -12.37 -1.58 -26.02
C GLN A 119 -13.55 -0.64 -25.80
N LEU A 120 -13.39 0.62 -26.21
CA LEU A 120 -14.45 1.61 -26.09
C LEU A 120 -15.66 1.20 -26.93
N LEU A 121 -16.81 1.18 -26.26
CA LEU A 121 -18.11 1.02 -26.90
C LEU A 121 -18.62 2.38 -27.38
N LYS A 122 -19.55 2.38 -28.35
CA LYS A 122 -20.11 3.62 -28.89
C LYS A 122 -20.83 4.43 -27.80
N GLU A 123 -21.42 3.74 -26.84
CA GLU A 123 -22.13 4.28 -25.68
C GLU A 123 -21.20 4.99 -24.69
N GLU A 124 -19.89 4.72 -24.74
CA GLU A 124 -18.87 5.34 -23.89
C GLU A 124 -18.20 6.55 -24.56
N LEU A 125 -18.55 6.84 -25.81
CA LEU A 125 -18.08 8.01 -26.53
C LEU A 125 -19.11 9.15 -26.38
N PRO A 126 -18.67 10.37 -26.06
CA PRO A 126 -19.55 11.53 -26.11
C PRO A 126 -20.16 11.69 -27.51
N ALA A 127 -21.44 12.08 -27.55
CA ALA A 127 -22.08 12.47 -28.79
C ALA A 127 -21.30 13.61 -29.45
N HIS A 128 -20.85 13.41 -30.69
CA HIS A 128 -20.11 14.40 -31.46
C HIS A 128 -20.55 14.38 -32.93
N SER A 129 -20.39 15.51 -33.61
CA SER A 129 -20.67 15.66 -35.04
C SER A 129 -19.43 16.17 -35.77
N HIS A 130 -19.29 15.79 -37.04
CA HIS A 130 -18.27 16.30 -37.93
C HIS A 130 -18.94 17.27 -38.90
N GLY A 131 -18.61 18.56 -38.80
CA GLY A 131 -19.08 19.57 -39.74
C GLY A 131 -18.41 19.37 -41.10
N LYS A 132 -19.20 19.42 -42.18
CA LYS A 132 -18.66 19.56 -43.52
C LYS A 132 -18.53 21.03 -43.87
#